data_AF-A0A2E7UMU7-F1
#
_entry.id   AF-A0A2E7UMU7-F1
#
_cell.length_a   1.000
_cell.length_b   1.000
_cell.length_c   1.000
_cell.angle_alpha   90.00
_cell.angle_beta   90.00
_cell.angle_gamma   90.00
#
_symmetry.space_group_name_H-M   'P 1'
#
loop_
_entity.id
_entity.type
_entity.pdbx_description
1 polymer ?
#
loop_
_entity_poly.entity_id
_entity_poly.type
_entity_poly.pdbx_seq_one_letter_code
_entity_poly.pdbx_strand_id
1 'polypeptide(L)'
;MQRTGWVCVWLLACGADPNDESLQYPLADLHGLYENARWVWRTGAVGAVDSGRGEAVDEDSLVWAMHQGSGEIGIRRGPTWQTGTDWGTLRFDVTGGDLLLTAWDLPGREAGRITGEGNLRMADANAADGDRHATGSYRCETLINAGAETFFGAFASTATLDCRGNADQPTGRWTFARDVGLVQLRSTTLQSLDLVAPGW
;
A
#
# COMPACT_ATOMS: atom_id res chain seq x y z
N MET A 1 -45.07 -29.10 -48.87
CA MET A 1 -44.53 -27.94 -48.12
C MET A 1 -45.20 -27.90 -46.76
N GLN A 2 -44.57 -28.44 -45.72
CA GLN A 2 -44.96 -28.29 -44.32
C GLN A 2 -43.70 -28.05 -43.51
N ARG A 3 -43.74 -27.01 -42.67
CA ARG A 3 -42.60 -26.41 -41.97
C ARG A 3 -42.23 -27.23 -40.74
N THR A 4 -40.97 -27.65 -40.66
CA THR A 4 -40.36 -28.25 -39.47
C THR A 4 -40.06 -27.13 -38.47
N GLY A 5 -40.83 -27.08 -37.37
CA GLY A 5 -40.58 -26.17 -36.26
C GLY A 5 -39.50 -26.72 -35.34
N TRP A 6 -38.37 -26.02 -35.22
CA TRP A 6 -37.36 -26.30 -34.21
C TRP A 6 -37.80 -25.67 -32.88
N VAL A 7 -37.97 -26.49 -31.85
CA VAL A 7 -38.13 -26.04 -30.47
C VAL A 7 -36.74 -25.93 -29.86
N CYS A 8 -36.23 -24.71 -29.72
CA CYS A 8 -35.05 -24.46 -28.90
C CYS A 8 -35.46 -24.51 -27.43
N VAL A 9 -35.07 -25.58 -26.74
CA VAL A 9 -35.13 -25.66 -25.27
C VAL A 9 -33.95 -24.87 -24.73
N TRP A 10 -34.20 -23.69 -24.15
CA TRP A 10 -33.22 -22.99 -23.33
C TRP A 10 -33.24 -23.59 -21.93
N LEU A 11 -32.25 -24.43 -21.62
CA LEU A 11 -31.92 -24.76 -20.25
C LEU A 11 -31.18 -23.55 -19.66
N LEU A 12 -31.86 -22.79 -18.82
CA LEU A 12 -31.22 -21.88 -17.86
C LEU A 12 -30.49 -22.75 -16.83
N ALA A 13 -29.27 -23.17 -17.16
CA ALA A 13 -28.33 -23.68 -16.19
C ALA A 13 -27.77 -22.49 -15.41
N CYS A 14 -28.48 -22.11 -14.34
CA CYS A 14 -27.90 -21.34 -13.25
C CYS A 14 -27.33 -22.36 -12.27
N GLY A 15 -26.02 -22.56 -12.30
CA GLY A 15 -25.32 -23.49 -11.44
C GLY A 15 -23.85 -23.09 -11.40
N ALA A 16 -23.50 -22.42 -10.30
CA ALA A 16 -22.19 -21.89 -9.91
C ALA A 16 -20.97 -22.52 -10.61
N ASP A 17 -20.09 -21.66 -11.12
CA ASP A 17 -18.74 -22.05 -11.53
C ASP A 17 -17.97 -22.53 -10.28
N PRO A 18 -17.52 -23.79 -10.23
CA PRO A 18 -16.73 -24.30 -9.10
C PRO A 18 -15.28 -23.79 -9.09
N ASN A 19 -14.93 -22.84 -9.97
CA ASN A 19 -13.61 -22.22 -10.05
C ASN A 19 -13.57 -20.77 -9.54
N ASP A 20 -14.50 -20.34 -8.68
CA ASP A 20 -14.35 -19.10 -7.92
C ASP A 20 -13.32 -19.30 -6.78
N GLU A 21 -12.15 -19.84 -7.14
CA GLU A 21 -10.94 -19.63 -6.36
C GLU A 21 -10.56 -18.18 -6.61
N SER A 22 -10.92 -17.32 -5.66
CA SER A 22 -10.40 -15.96 -5.65
C SER A 22 -8.89 -16.02 -5.84
N LEU A 23 -8.39 -15.37 -6.90
CA LEU A 23 -6.96 -15.31 -7.17
C LEU A 23 -6.25 -14.75 -5.93
N GLN A 24 -5.46 -15.60 -5.27
CA GLN A 24 -4.69 -15.24 -4.09
C GLN A 24 -3.29 -14.79 -4.51
N TYR A 25 -2.79 -13.75 -3.85
CA TYR A 25 -1.50 -13.13 -4.12
C TYR A 25 -0.64 -13.20 -2.86
N PRO A 26 0.50 -13.90 -2.90
CA PRO A 26 1.41 -13.94 -1.76
C PRO A 26 1.87 -12.53 -1.42
N LEU A 27 1.56 -12.08 -0.19
CA LEU A 27 1.92 -10.73 0.25
C LEU A 27 3.43 -10.54 0.36
N ALA A 28 4.17 -11.64 0.53
CA ALA A 28 5.62 -11.72 0.44
C ALA A 28 6.20 -11.11 -0.84
N ASP A 29 5.47 -11.20 -1.96
CA ASP A 29 5.89 -10.66 -3.25
C ASP A 29 5.69 -9.14 -3.36
N LEU A 30 4.90 -8.55 -2.45
CA LEU A 30 4.39 -7.18 -2.57
C LEU A 30 4.95 -6.25 -1.51
N HIS A 31 5.13 -6.72 -0.27
CA HIS A 31 5.43 -5.82 0.86
C HIS A 31 6.82 -5.16 0.78
N GLY A 32 7.78 -5.75 0.05
CA GLY A 32 9.11 -5.17 -0.19
C GLY A 32 10.02 -5.06 1.04
N LEU A 33 9.79 -5.87 2.07
CA LEU A 33 10.56 -5.87 3.34
C LEU A 33 11.72 -6.86 3.27
N TYR A 34 12.54 -6.77 2.22
CA TYR A 34 13.78 -7.52 2.10
C TYR A 34 14.94 -6.75 2.72
N GLU A 35 16.04 -7.43 3.01
CA GLU A 35 17.22 -6.82 3.63
C GLU A 35 17.71 -5.60 2.83
N ASN A 36 17.93 -4.47 3.51
CA ASN A 36 18.38 -3.21 2.91
C ASN A 36 17.44 -2.59 1.85
N ALA A 37 16.17 -3.00 1.80
CA ALA A 37 15.18 -2.31 0.97
C ALA A 37 15.12 -0.81 1.29
N ARG A 38 15.01 0.02 0.25
CA ARG A 38 15.02 1.49 0.37
C ARG A 38 13.98 2.12 -0.51
N TRP A 39 13.48 3.26 -0.08
CA TRP A 39 12.52 4.07 -0.81
C TRP A 39 12.88 5.53 -0.70
N VAL A 40 12.61 6.27 -1.78
CA VAL A 40 12.61 7.73 -1.77
C VAL A 40 11.22 8.18 -2.16
N TRP A 41 10.56 8.85 -1.22
CA TRP A 41 9.23 9.41 -1.40
C TRP A 41 9.28 10.94 -1.43
N ARG A 42 8.26 11.54 -2.03
CA ARG A 42 7.89 12.94 -1.80
C ARG A 42 6.67 13.01 -0.92
N THR A 43 6.53 14.11 -0.19
CA THR A 43 5.29 14.43 0.52
C THR A 43 4.37 15.26 -0.37
N GLY A 44 3.13 14.81 -0.57
CA GLY A 44 2.12 15.50 -1.40
C GLY A 44 1.66 14.67 -2.59
N ALA A 45 0.36 14.67 -2.84
CA ALA A 45 -0.25 13.87 -3.90
C ALA A 45 0.09 14.42 -5.30
N VAL A 46 0.18 13.50 -6.28
CA VAL A 46 0.13 13.82 -7.71
C VAL A 46 -1.12 14.68 -7.97
N GLY A 47 -0.94 15.96 -8.33
CA GLY A 47 -2.04 16.88 -8.64
C GLY A 47 -1.94 18.29 -8.03
N ALA A 48 -1.03 18.56 -7.09
CA ALA A 48 -0.71 19.93 -6.69
C ALA A 48 0.21 20.56 -7.74
N VAL A 49 -0.39 21.04 -8.83
CA VAL A 49 0.25 21.83 -9.91
C VAL A 49 1.54 21.22 -10.48
N ASP A 50 1.52 19.95 -10.85
CA ASP A 50 2.51 19.46 -11.82
C ASP A 50 2.02 19.87 -13.22
N SER A 51 2.19 21.15 -13.54
CA SER A 51 1.65 21.80 -14.76
C SER A 51 2.35 21.38 -16.06
N GLY A 52 2.91 20.17 -16.12
CA GLY A 52 3.66 19.69 -17.28
C GLY A 52 4.93 20.49 -17.55
N ARG A 53 5.46 21.17 -16.52
CA ARG A 53 6.71 21.95 -16.58
C ARG A 53 7.68 21.53 -15.48
N GLY A 54 7.99 20.23 -15.40
CA GLY A 54 9.18 19.68 -14.74
C GLY A 54 9.74 20.51 -13.57
N GLU A 55 8.92 20.76 -12.54
CA GLU A 55 9.44 21.37 -11.33
C GLU A 55 10.40 20.37 -10.71
N ALA A 56 11.67 20.78 -10.60
CA ALA A 56 12.70 19.97 -9.97
C ALA A 56 12.20 19.52 -8.59
N VAL A 57 12.35 18.23 -8.29
CA VAL A 57 12.04 17.72 -6.96
C VAL A 57 12.95 18.46 -5.98
N ASP A 58 12.35 19.21 -5.06
CA ASP A 58 13.09 19.87 -3.98
C ASP A 58 13.73 18.78 -3.11
N GLU A 59 15.05 18.61 -3.23
CA GLU A 59 15.81 17.56 -2.57
C GLU A 59 15.67 17.63 -1.04
N ASP A 60 15.53 18.82 -0.47
CA ASP A 60 15.34 19.01 0.98
C ASP A 60 13.97 18.51 1.46
N SER A 61 13.02 18.35 0.54
CA SER A 61 11.68 17.86 0.83
C SER A 61 11.56 16.34 0.76
N LEU A 62 12.56 15.65 0.21
CA LEU A 62 12.56 14.20 0.01
C LEU A 62 12.51 13.43 1.33
N VAL A 63 11.76 12.33 1.32
CA VAL A 63 11.61 11.42 2.45
C VAL A 63 12.25 10.10 2.08
N TRP A 64 13.36 9.79 2.72
CA TRP A 64 14.11 8.56 2.56
C TRP A 64 13.63 7.53 3.58
N ALA A 65 13.42 6.30 3.15
CA ALA A 65 13.14 5.19 4.03
C ALA A 65 14.09 4.03 3.75
N MET A 66 14.46 3.32 4.82
CA MET A 66 15.31 2.15 4.73
C MET A 66 14.83 1.09 5.71
N HIS A 67 14.70 -0.15 5.23
CA HIS A 67 14.49 -1.31 6.07
C HIS A 67 15.78 -1.65 6.83
N GLN A 68 15.72 -1.61 8.15
CA GLN A 68 16.85 -1.80 9.08
C GLN A 68 16.90 -3.22 9.66
N GLY A 69 16.03 -4.12 9.20
CA GLY A 69 15.89 -5.48 9.70
C GLY A 69 14.72 -5.63 10.66
N SER A 70 14.28 -6.88 10.87
CA SER A 70 13.12 -7.24 11.72
C SER A 70 11.84 -6.44 11.41
N GLY A 71 11.66 -6.03 10.14
CA GLY A 71 10.53 -5.26 9.67
C GLY A 71 10.52 -3.79 10.07
N GLU A 72 11.58 -3.29 10.73
CA GLU A 72 11.73 -1.88 11.08
C GLU A 72 12.17 -1.05 9.86
N ILE A 73 11.42 -0.01 9.56
CA ILE A 73 11.72 0.98 8.54
C ILE A 73 12.01 2.30 9.25
N GLY A 74 13.26 2.73 9.19
CA GLY A 74 13.65 4.07 9.59
C GLY A 74 13.34 5.06 8.46
N ILE A 75 12.84 6.24 8.82
CA ILE A 75 12.44 7.26 7.84
C ILE A 75 13.10 8.60 8.20
N ARG A 76 13.72 9.22 7.19
CA ARG A 76 14.43 10.48 7.29
C ARG A 76 13.98 11.46 6.23
N ARG A 77 14.10 12.75 6.51
CA ARG A 77 13.79 13.82 5.56
C ARG A 77 15.00 14.69 5.29
N GLY A 78 15.24 14.96 4.01
CA GLY A 78 16.32 15.80 3.52
C GLY A 78 16.94 15.24 2.24
N PRO A 79 18.07 15.80 1.80
CA PRO A 79 18.63 15.52 0.49
C PRO A 79 19.19 14.10 0.35
N THR A 80 19.64 13.49 1.45
CA THR A 80 20.13 12.10 1.48
C THR A 80 19.74 11.41 2.79
N TRP A 81 19.86 10.08 2.84
CA TRP A 81 19.71 9.32 4.08
C TRP A 81 20.72 9.73 5.17
N GLN A 82 21.96 10.01 4.79
CA GLN A 82 23.06 10.29 5.72
C GLN A 82 22.95 11.67 6.36
N THR A 83 22.47 12.66 5.59
CA THR A 83 22.34 14.05 6.04
C THR A 83 20.92 14.43 6.43
N GLY A 84 19.94 13.56 6.14
CA GLY A 84 18.55 13.75 6.51
C GLY A 84 18.33 13.70 8.02
N THR A 85 17.30 14.41 8.45
CA THR A 85 16.84 14.43 9.84
C THR A 85 15.79 13.33 10.07
N ASP A 86 15.70 12.81 11.29
CA ASP A 86 14.72 11.77 11.60
C ASP A 86 13.29 12.30 11.39
N TRP A 87 12.53 11.55 10.61
CA TRP A 87 11.18 11.94 10.19
C TRP A 87 10.12 11.00 10.76
N GLY A 88 10.43 9.72 10.89
CA GLY A 88 9.54 8.73 11.48
C GLY A 88 10.05 7.31 11.42
N THR A 89 9.23 6.39 11.91
CA THR A 89 9.48 4.96 11.89
C THR A 89 8.19 4.18 11.62
N LEU A 90 8.35 3.02 11.02
CA LEU A 90 7.30 2.00 10.90
C LEU A 90 7.93 0.65 11.26
N ARG A 91 7.19 -0.22 11.95
CA ARG A 91 7.64 -1.59 12.19
C ARG A 91 6.56 -2.57 11.78
N PHE A 92 6.88 -3.44 10.84
CA PHE A 92 6.00 -4.50 10.39
C PHE A 92 6.45 -5.85 10.99
N ASP A 93 5.49 -6.72 11.31
CA ASP A 93 5.75 -8.14 11.51
C ASP A 93 5.19 -8.91 10.32
N VAL A 94 6.04 -9.74 9.73
CA VAL A 94 5.72 -10.63 8.60
C VAL A 94 6.10 -12.09 8.86
N THR A 95 6.47 -12.43 10.10
CA THR A 95 7.00 -13.76 10.46
C THR A 95 5.96 -14.87 10.24
N GLY A 96 4.67 -14.55 10.41
CA GLY A 96 3.55 -15.44 10.15
C GLY A 96 3.03 -15.43 8.71
N GLY A 97 3.67 -14.67 7.81
CA GLY A 97 3.22 -14.44 6.43
C GLY A 97 2.22 -13.27 6.30
N ASP A 98 1.36 -13.06 7.30
CA ASP A 98 0.50 -11.88 7.37
C ASP A 98 1.31 -10.59 7.47
N LEU A 99 0.73 -9.46 7.05
CA LEU A 99 1.31 -8.14 7.29
C LEU A 99 0.63 -7.47 8.47
N LEU A 100 1.38 -7.34 9.56
CA LEU A 100 0.96 -6.61 10.75
C LEU A 100 1.81 -5.35 10.91
N LEU A 101 1.18 -4.21 11.12
CA LEU A 101 1.89 -3.01 11.57
C LEU A 101 1.92 -3.02 13.10
N THR A 102 3.12 -3.11 13.68
CA THR A 102 3.35 -3.31 15.13
C THR A 102 3.76 -2.05 15.88
N ALA A 103 4.37 -1.09 15.19
CA ALA A 103 4.69 0.23 15.72
C ALA A 103 4.73 1.26 14.59
N TRP A 104 4.37 2.50 14.92
CA TRP A 104 4.39 3.63 14.00
C TRP A 104 4.75 4.90 14.74
N ASP A 105 5.52 5.75 14.08
CA ASP A 105 5.74 7.13 14.47
C ASP A 105 5.88 7.96 13.19
N LEU A 106 4.80 8.62 12.78
CA LEU A 106 4.74 9.36 11.52
C LEU A 106 4.18 10.77 11.73
N PRO A 107 4.61 11.75 10.93
CA PRO A 107 4.05 13.09 11.02
C PRO A 107 2.59 13.12 10.53
N GLY A 108 1.76 13.81 11.31
CA GLY A 108 0.37 14.09 10.95
C GLY A 108 0.26 15.18 9.88
N ARG A 109 -0.91 15.25 9.24
CA ARG A 109 -1.21 16.25 8.22
C ARG A 109 -1.38 17.67 8.78
N GLU A 110 -2.08 17.81 9.91
CA GLU A 110 -2.41 19.11 10.54
C GLU A 110 -1.45 19.51 11.67
N ALA A 111 -0.17 19.16 11.54
CA ALA A 111 0.87 19.21 12.58
C ALA A 111 0.71 18.15 13.68
N GLY A 112 1.83 17.85 14.37
CA GLY A 112 1.92 16.76 15.34
C GLY A 112 2.40 15.44 14.75
N ARG A 113 2.41 14.39 15.58
CA ARG A 113 2.83 13.03 15.23
C ARG A 113 1.75 12.04 15.61
N ILE A 114 1.56 11.04 14.77
CA ILE A 114 0.76 9.86 15.06
C ILE A 114 1.74 8.78 15.46
N THR A 115 1.76 8.47 16.76
CA THR A 115 2.68 7.50 17.38
C THR A 115 1.89 6.43 18.11
N GLY A 116 2.34 5.19 18.04
CA GLY A 116 1.71 4.09 18.76
C GLY A 116 2.37 2.75 18.50
N GLU A 117 1.92 1.76 19.28
CA GLU A 117 2.28 0.36 19.14
C GLU A 117 1.02 -0.51 19.25
N GLY A 118 1.05 -1.67 18.61
CA GLY A 118 -0.04 -2.65 18.67
C GLY A 118 -0.07 -3.51 17.42
N ASN A 119 -0.72 -4.67 17.43
CA ASN A 119 -0.68 -5.62 16.32
C ASN A 119 -1.78 -5.34 15.29
N LEU A 120 -1.66 -4.25 14.53
CA LEU A 120 -2.65 -3.87 13.53
C LEU A 120 -2.53 -4.77 12.30
N ARG A 121 -3.40 -5.79 12.19
CA ARG A 121 -3.45 -6.67 11.03
C ARG A 121 -3.95 -5.89 9.81
N MET A 122 -3.10 -5.81 8.77
CA MET A 122 -3.39 -5.06 7.55
C MET A 122 -3.82 -5.97 6.39
N ALA A 123 -3.18 -7.12 6.24
CA ALA A 123 -3.49 -8.11 5.20
C ALA A 123 -3.03 -9.52 5.59
N ASP A 124 -3.65 -10.53 5.00
CA ASP A 124 -3.28 -11.95 5.15
C ASP A 124 -2.09 -12.33 4.26
N ALA A 125 -1.41 -13.42 4.61
CA ALA A 125 -0.28 -13.95 3.84
C ALA A 125 -0.58 -14.19 2.35
N ASN A 126 -1.79 -14.67 2.06
CA ASN A 126 -2.31 -14.90 0.71
C ASN A 126 -3.48 -13.96 0.47
N ALA A 127 -3.17 -12.71 0.17
CA ALA A 127 -4.16 -11.65 0.04
C ALA A 127 -5.04 -11.86 -1.21
N ALA A 128 -6.35 -11.72 -1.04
CA ALA A 128 -7.33 -11.70 -2.12
C ALA A 128 -8.03 -10.34 -2.20
N ASP A 129 -8.56 -10.02 -3.38
CA ASP A 129 -9.34 -8.81 -3.57
C ASP A 129 -10.61 -8.85 -2.71
N GLY A 130 -10.89 -7.76 -1.99
CA GLY A 130 -12.01 -7.65 -1.07
C GLY A 130 -11.79 -8.26 0.32
N ASP A 131 -10.60 -8.80 0.62
CA ASP A 131 -10.28 -9.31 1.96
C ASP A 131 -10.40 -8.20 3.00
N ARG A 132 -11.02 -8.51 4.14
CA ARG A 132 -11.28 -7.56 5.23
C ARG A 132 -10.72 -8.07 6.53
N HIS A 133 -9.92 -7.23 7.17
CA HIS A 133 -9.31 -7.53 8.47
C HIS A 133 -9.71 -6.47 9.49
N ALA A 134 -9.84 -6.88 10.74
CA ALA A 134 -10.15 -5.97 11.83
C ALA A 134 -9.35 -6.32 13.08
N THR A 135 -8.72 -5.30 13.67
CA THR A 135 -8.05 -5.37 14.97
C THR A 135 -8.62 -4.25 15.85
N GLY A 136 -9.57 -4.59 16.72
CA GLY A 136 -10.29 -3.59 17.52
C GLY A 136 -11.07 -2.61 16.63
N SER A 137 -10.75 -1.31 16.74
CA SER A 137 -11.33 -0.24 15.91
C SER A 137 -10.67 -0.12 14.53
N TYR A 138 -9.48 -0.68 14.33
CA TYR A 138 -8.74 -0.61 13.08
C TYR A 138 -9.25 -1.67 12.10
N ARG A 139 -9.48 -1.29 10.84
CA ARG A 139 -9.95 -2.19 9.77
C ARG A 139 -9.26 -1.86 8.47
N CYS A 140 -8.88 -2.88 7.71
CA CYS A 140 -8.35 -2.72 6.36
C CYS A 140 -9.16 -3.57 5.38
N GLU A 141 -9.34 -3.05 4.17
CA GLU A 141 -9.87 -3.78 3.02
C GLU A 141 -8.80 -3.84 1.93
N THR A 142 -8.55 -5.03 1.41
CA THR A 142 -7.55 -5.29 0.38
C THR A 142 -8.15 -5.09 -1.01
N LEU A 143 -7.42 -4.37 -1.86
CA LEU A 143 -7.72 -4.19 -3.28
C LEU A 143 -6.51 -4.66 -4.09
N ILE A 144 -6.68 -5.68 -4.93
CA ILE A 144 -5.57 -6.26 -5.71
C ILE A 144 -5.61 -5.79 -7.16
N ASN A 145 -4.44 -5.50 -7.73
CA ASN A 145 -4.24 -5.06 -9.11
C ASN A 145 -5.09 -3.83 -9.48
N ALA A 146 -5.41 -2.98 -8.51
CA ALA A 146 -6.05 -1.68 -8.73
C ALA A 146 -5.11 -0.70 -9.46
N GLY A 147 -3.83 -1.05 -9.55
CA GLY A 147 -2.77 -0.20 -10.09
C GLY A 147 -2.39 0.93 -9.14
N ALA A 148 -1.27 1.59 -9.44
CA ALA A 148 -0.84 2.81 -8.78
C ALA A 148 -0.03 3.66 -9.76
N GLU A 149 -0.31 4.96 -9.78
CA GLU A 149 0.54 5.93 -10.45
C GLU A 149 1.25 6.77 -9.39
N THR A 150 2.56 6.85 -9.54
CA THR A 150 3.48 7.61 -8.68
C THR A 150 4.35 8.52 -9.54
N PHE A 151 5.10 9.41 -8.92
CA PHE A 151 6.11 10.21 -9.62
C PHE A 151 7.16 9.36 -10.36
N PHE A 152 7.57 8.21 -9.79
CA PHE A 152 8.52 7.30 -10.42
C PHE A 152 7.94 6.59 -11.66
N GLY A 153 6.66 6.24 -11.62
CA GLY A 153 6.01 5.50 -12.70
C GLY A 153 4.71 4.81 -12.28
N ALA A 154 4.16 4.06 -13.23
CA ALA A 154 2.93 3.29 -13.06
C ALA A 154 3.23 1.83 -12.69
N PHE A 155 2.45 1.28 -11.77
CA PHE A 155 2.53 -0.09 -11.29
C PHE A 155 1.19 -0.79 -11.53
N ALA A 156 1.20 -1.94 -12.21
CA ALA A 156 0.00 -2.72 -12.47
C ALA A 156 -0.28 -3.77 -11.38
N SER A 157 0.77 -4.45 -10.90
CA SER A 157 0.67 -5.48 -9.87
C SER A 157 0.83 -4.85 -8.48
N THR A 158 -0.30 -4.51 -7.86
CA THR A 158 -0.34 -3.84 -6.56
C THR A 158 -1.28 -4.52 -5.58
N ALA A 159 -0.98 -4.40 -4.28
CA ALA A 159 -1.96 -4.58 -3.21
C ALA A 159 -2.18 -3.24 -2.52
N THR A 160 -3.42 -2.79 -2.51
CA THR A 160 -3.83 -1.55 -1.87
C THR A 160 -4.68 -1.87 -0.65
N LEU A 161 -4.24 -1.42 0.52
CA LEU A 161 -4.93 -1.64 1.79
C LEU A 161 -5.61 -0.32 2.19
N ASP A 162 -6.94 -0.28 2.09
CA ASP A 162 -7.76 0.88 2.50
C ASP A 162 -8.09 0.73 3.99
N CYS A 163 -7.30 1.38 4.83
CA CYS A 163 -7.32 1.21 6.28
C CYS A 163 -8.01 2.39 6.98
N ARG A 164 -8.86 2.07 7.95
CA ARG A 164 -9.65 3.01 8.76
C ARG A 164 -9.54 2.66 10.24
N GLY A 165 -9.67 3.65 11.10
CA GLY A 165 -9.44 3.50 12.53
C GLY A 165 -9.60 4.81 13.28
N ASN A 166 -9.13 4.83 14.52
CA ASN A 166 -9.12 6.00 15.38
C ASN A 166 -8.10 7.05 14.92
N ALA A 167 -8.18 8.26 15.47
CA ALA A 167 -7.31 9.39 15.09
C ALA A 167 -5.81 9.17 15.41
N ASP A 168 -5.50 8.29 16.37
CA ASP A 168 -4.16 7.89 16.78
C ASP A 168 -3.61 6.69 15.98
N GLN A 169 -4.40 6.15 15.05
CA GLN A 169 -4.02 5.02 14.22
C GLN A 169 -3.62 5.47 12.80
N PRO A 170 -2.70 4.71 12.16
CA PRO A 170 -2.19 5.02 10.84
C PRO A 170 -3.20 4.63 9.76
N THR A 171 -4.16 5.53 9.53
CA THR A 171 -5.28 5.38 8.60
C THR A 171 -4.95 5.94 7.22
N GLY A 172 -5.65 5.44 6.20
CA GLY A 172 -5.44 5.82 4.81
C GLY A 172 -5.26 4.62 3.90
N ARG A 173 -4.89 4.91 2.66
CA ARG A 173 -4.65 3.92 1.62
C ARG A 173 -3.17 3.64 1.48
N TRP A 174 -2.77 2.41 1.77
CA TRP A 174 -1.40 1.91 1.68
C TRP A 174 -1.26 1.06 0.44
N THR A 175 -0.51 1.51 -0.56
CA THR A 175 -0.34 0.77 -1.81
C THR A 175 1.07 0.21 -1.91
N PHE A 176 1.14 -1.11 -1.98
CA PHE A 176 2.34 -1.90 -2.17
C PHE A 176 2.40 -2.39 -3.62
N ALA A 177 3.58 -2.32 -4.25
CA ALA A 177 3.80 -2.86 -5.59
C ALA A 177 4.79 -4.02 -5.54
N ARG A 178 4.58 -5.01 -6.42
CA ARG A 178 5.46 -6.17 -6.58
C ARG A 178 6.91 -5.74 -6.76
N ASP A 179 7.82 -6.42 -6.06
CA ASP A 179 9.28 -6.21 -6.08
C ASP A 179 9.76 -4.84 -5.55
N VAL A 180 8.85 -3.93 -5.21
CA VAL A 180 9.20 -2.58 -4.74
C VAL A 180 8.80 -2.37 -3.28
N GLY A 181 7.62 -2.79 -2.85
CA GLY A 181 7.10 -2.46 -1.52
C GLY A 181 6.17 -1.25 -1.52
N LEU A 182 6.18 -0.46 -0.44
CA LEU A 182 5.28 0.68 -0.26
C LEU A 182 5.58 1.80 -1.27
N VAL A 183 4.76 1.91 -2.31
CA VAL A 183 4.91 2.93 -3.36
C VAL A 183 4.05 4.17 -3.12
N GLN A 184 2.99 4.04 -2.33
CA GLN A 184 2.10 5.16 -2.04
C GLN A 184 1.41 5.03 -0.69
N LEU A 185 1.33 6.14 0.04
CA LEU A 185 0.46 6.31 1.21
C LEU A 185 -0.42 7.54 0.97
N ARG A 186 -1.73 7.34 0.78
CA ARG A 186 -2.69 8.45 0.69
C ARG A 186 -3.51 8.51 1.96
N SER A 187 -3.38 9.60 2.71
CA SER A 187 -4.06 9.75 3.99
C SER A 187 -4.61 11.16 4.19
N THR A 188 -5.70 11.25 4.94
CA THR A 188 -6.23 12.52 5.44
C THR A 188 -5.65 12.88 6.80
N THR A 189 -5.09 11.91 7.53
CA THR A 189 -4.56 12.08 8.89
C THR A 189 -3.03 12.14 8.91
N LEU A 190 -2.36 11.37 8.05
CA LEU A 190 -0.91 11.33 7.89
C LEU A 190 -0.44 12.18 6.71
N GLN A 191 0.83 12.57 6.73
CA GLN A 191 1.50 13.05 5.52
C GLN A 191 1.45 11.96 4.43
N SER A 192 0.99 12.34 3.25
CA SER A 192 0.93 11.41 2.12
C SER A 192 2.32 11.19 1.53
N LEU A 193 2.62 9.97 1.12
CA LEU A 193 3.88 9.57 0.51
C LEU A 193 3.62 9.11 -0.93
N ASP A 194 4.49 9.50 -1.84
CA ASP A 194 4.46 9.08 -3.25
C ASP A 194 5.86 8.75 -3.72
N LEU A 195 6.06 7.58 -4.34
CA LEU A 195 7.38 7.10 -4.75
C LEU A 195 7.99 7.98 -5.85
N VAL A 196 9.23 8.42 -5.58
CA VAL A 196 10.09 9.14 -6.53
C VAL A 196 11.17 8.22 -7.07
N ALA A 197 11.71 7.32 -6.25
CA ALA A 197 12.63 6.27 -6.68
C ALA A 197 12.64 5.10 -5.69
N PRO A 198 12.76 3.85 -6.16
CA PRO A 198 13.26 2.75 -5.32
C PRO A 198 14.74 3.03 -5.00
N GLY A 199 15.15 2.82 -3.76
CA GLY A 199 16.55 2.98 -3.36
C GLY A 199 17.33 1.70 -3.62
N TRP A 200 18.47 1.83 -4.29
CA TRP A 200 19.44 0.77 -4.54
C TRP A 200 20.61 0.85 -3.54
#